data_AF-A0A496ZXZ2-F1
#
_entry.id   AF-A0A496ZXZ2-F1
#
_cell.length_a   1.000
_cell.length_b   1.000
_cell.length_c   1.000
_cell.angle_alpha   90.00
_cell.angle_beta   90.00
_cell.angle_gamma   90.00
#
_symmetry.space_group_name_H-M   'P 1'
#
loop_
_entity.id
_entity.type
_entity.pdbx_description
1 polymer ?
#
loop_
_entity_poly.entity_id
_entity_poly.type
_entity_poly.pdbx_seq_one_letter_code
_entity_poly.pdbx_strand_id
1 'polypeptide(L)' 'MRKPDNPIIKELFKNFALISQLGFSVIISILLFVFGFVYIDKKLDANGNLIIVGIVLGVIAGIMAAYRLVKKHFKD' A
#
# COMPACT_ATOMS: atom_id res chain seq x y z
N MET A 1 4.27 -10.55 38.35
CA MET A 1 5.11 -11.50 37.59
C MET A 1 5.57 -10.81 36.31
N ARG A 2 6.83 -10.34 36.25
CA ARG A 2 7.44 -9.87 34.99
C ARG A 2 7.71 -11.12 34.16
N LYS A 3 6.97 -11.32 33.06
CA LYS A 3 7.31 -12.36 32.08
C LYS A 3 8.74 -12.07 31.61
N PRO A 4 9.57 -13.09 31.34
CA PRO A 4 10.83 -12.84 30.66
C PRO A 4 10.48 -12.19 29.33
N ASP A 5 10.72 -10.89 29.25
CA ASP A 5 10.55 -10.12 28.03
C ASP A 5 11.64 -10.61 27.08
N ASN A 6 11.38 -11.71 26.39
CA ASN A 6 12.33 -12.26 25.43
C ASN A 6 12.51 -11.16 24.37
N PRO A 7 13.68 -10.49 24.32
CA PRO A 7 13.87 -9.31 23.49
C PRO A 7 13.62 -9.65 22.01
N ILE A 8 13.91 -10.90 21.63
CA ILE A 8 13.68 -11.45 20.30
C ILE A 8 12.18 -11.46 19.95
N ILE A 9 11.31 -11.90 20.86
CA ILE A 9 9.85 -11.95 20.60
C ILE A 9 9.29 -10.52 20.45
N LYS A 10 9.78 -9.58 21.25
CA LYS A 10 9.35 -8.17 21.18
C LYS A 10 9.79 -7.52 19.88
N GLU A 11 11.01 -7.77 19.41
CA GLU A 11 11.49 -7.31 18.12
C GLU A 11 10.77 -7.96 16.94
N LEU A 12 10.50 -9.27 17.00
CA LEU A 12 9.72 -9.96 15.98
C LEU A 12 8.31 -9.36 15.85
N PHE A 13 7.61 -9.15 16.96
CA PHE A 13 6.30 -8.49 16.95
C PHE A 13 6.36 -7.07 16.38
N LYS A 14 7.40 -6.30 16.74
CA LYS A 14 7.59 -4.93 16.23
C LYS A 14 7.85 -4.92 14.72
N ASN A 15 8.71 -5.81 14.23
CA ASN A 15 9.02 -5.93 12.81
C ASN A 15 7.81 -6.43 12.01
N PHE A 16 7.06 -7.38 12.57
CA PHE A 16 5.84 -7.88 11.93
C PHE A 16 4.75 -6.82 11.87
N ALA A 17 4.59 -6.04 12.94
CA ALA A 17 3.67 -4.90 12.99
C ALA A 17 4.07 -3.82 11.96
N LEU A 18 5.37 -3.51 11.85
CA LEU A 18 5.90 -2.60 10.84
C LEU A 18 5.56 -3.10 9.43
N ILE A 19 5.90 -4.35 9.09
CA ILE A 19 5.62 -4.94 7.76
C ILE A 19 4.12 -4.95 7.48
N SER A 20 3.28 -5.30 8.46
CA SER A 20 1.82 -5.30 8.31
C SER A 20 1.30 -3.88 8.04
N GLN A 21 1.73 -2.89 8.82
CA GLN A 21 1.35 -1.49 8.62
C GLN A 21 1.79 -0.99 7.23
N LEU A 22 2.98 -1.42 6.79
CA LEU A 22 3.55 -1.16 5.48
C LEU A 22 2.66 -1.71 4.37
N GLY A 23 2.33 -3.00 4.46
CA GLY A 23 1.43 -3.70 3.52
C GLY A 23 0.05 -3.08 3.47
N PHE A 24 -0.55 -2.77 4.63
CA PHE A 24 -1.84 -2.09 4.70
C PHE A 24 -1.80 -0.71 4.03
N SER A 25 -0.73 0.08 4.21
CA SER A 25 -0.58 1.39 3.56
C SER A 25 -0.51 1.28 2.03
N VAL A 26 0.13 0.24 1.51
CA VAL A 26 0.21 -0.02 0.06
C VAL A 26 -1.15 -0.48 -0.47
N ILE A 27 -1.76 -1.47 0.20
CA ILE A 27 -3.06 -2.03 -0.19
C ILE A 27 -4.14 -0.94 -0.21
N ILE A 28 -4.20 -0.10 0.83
CA ILE A 28 -5.15 1.02 0.90
C ILE A 28 -4.93 2.00 -0.26
N SER A 29 -3.68 2.33 -0.58
CA SER A 29 -3.38 3.23 -1.70
C SER A 29 -3.85 2.64 -3.03
N ILE A 30 -3.55 1.36 -3.30
CA ILE A 30 -3.98 0.67 -4.52
C ILE A 30 -5.50 0.63 -4.60
N LEU A 31 -6.19 0.22 -3.53
CA LEU A 31 -7.65 0.17 -3.47
C LEU A 31 -8.27 1.54 -3.74
N LEU A 32 -7.76 2.62 -3.14
CA LEU A 32 -8.27 3.98 -3.35
C LEU A 32 -8.16 4.42 -4.82
N PHE A 33 -6.99 4.19 -5.45
CA PHE A 33 -6.80 4.56 -6.85
C PHE A 33 -7.65 3.70 -7.79
N VAL A 34 -7.72 2.39 -7.58
CA VAL A 34 -8.50 1.48 -8.41
C VAL A 34 -10.00 1.79 -8.29
N PHE A 35 -10.54 1.90 -7.07
CA PHE A 35 -11.95 2.27 -6.88
C PHE A 35 -12.28 3.66 -7.43
N GLY A 36 -11.37 4.63 -7.26
CA GLY A 36 -11.53 5.97 -7.80
C GLY A 36 -11.64 5.95 -9.32
N PHE A 37 -10.75 5.24 -10.01
CA PHE A 37 -10.77 5.12 -11.46
C PHE A 37 -11.99 4.35 -11.99
N VAL A 38 -12.38 3.27 -11.32
CA VAL A 38 -13.60 2.51 -11.68
C VAL A 38 -14.86 3.37 -11.52
N TYR A 39 -14.93 4.19 -10.47
CA TYR A 39 -16.06 5.10 -10.26
C TYR A 39 -16.12 6.21 -11.33
N ILE A 40 -14.97 6.76 -11.70
CA ILE A 40 -14.86 7.78 -12.75
C ILE A 40 -15.18 7.19 -14.13
N ASP A 41 -14.71 5.98 -14.45
CA ASP A 41 -14.99 5.26 -15.70
C ASP A 41 -16.50 5.02 -15.88
N LYS A 42 -17.18 4.56 -14.83
CA LYS A 42 -18.64 4.40 -14.81
C LYS A 42 -19.41 5.70 -14.98
N LYS A 43 -18.87 6.83 -14.50
CA LYS A 43 -19.55 8.13 -14.57
C LYS A 43 -19.36 8.83 -15.93
N LEU A 44 -18.26 8.52 -16.62
CA LEU A 44 -17.92 9.10 -17.94
C LEU A 44 -18.35 8.23 -19.13
N ASP A 45 -18.92 7.05 -18.89
CA ASP A 45 -19.38 6.11 -19.92
C ASP A 45 -18.29 5.80 -20.97
N ALA A 46 -17.05 5.68 -20.50
CA ALA A 46 -15.86 5.71 -21.34
C ALA A 46 -15.56 4.38 -22.08
N ASN A 47 -16.54 3.47 -22.18
CA ASN A 47 -16.46 2.17 -22.88
C ASN A 47 -15.15 1.39 -22.64
N GLY A 48 -14.56 1.50 -21.43
CA GLY A 48 -13.35 0.76 -21.04
C GLY A 48 -12.01 1.42 -21.41
N ASN A 49 -11.99 2.56 -22.13
CA ASN A 49 -10.74 3.27 -22.41
C ASN A 49 -10.13 3.89 -21.14
N LEU A 50 -10.96 4.33 -20.19
CA LEU A 50 -10.49 4.88 -18.91
C LEU A 50 -9.95 3.79 -17.98
N ILE A 51 -10.36 2.53 -18.15
CA ILE A 51 -9.84 1.39 -17.40
C ILE A 51 -8.34 1.18 -17.71
N ILE A 52 -7.93 1.31 -18.98
CA ILE A 52 -6.52 1.20 -19.37
C ILE A 52 -5.68 2.28 -18.68
N VAL A 53 -6.18 3.53 -18.69
CA VAL A 53 -5.53 4.65 -18.01
C VAL A 53 -5.50 4.42 -16.49
N GLY A 54 -6.57 3.87 -15.92
CA GLY A 54 -6.66 3.51 -14.51
C GLY A 54 -5.71 2.38 -14.11
N ILE A 55 -5.48 1.39 -14.97
CA ILE A 55 -4.46 0.35 -14.76
C ILE A 55 -3.07 0.96 -14.77
N VAL A 56 -2.74 1.79 -15.77
CA VAL A 56 -1.43 2.44 -15.86
C VAL A 56 -1.18 3.33 -14.64
N LEU A 57 -2.17 4.14 -14.24
CA LEU A 57 -2.06 4.99 -13.06
C LEU A 57 -2.05 4.20 -11.76
N GLY A 58 -2.79 3.09 -11.67
CA GLY A 58 -2.73 2.16 -10.54
C GLY A 58 -1.36 1.51 -10.37
N VAL A 59 -0.73 1.10 -11.48
CA VAL A 59 0.65 0.58 -11.49
C VAL A 59 1.64 1.66 -11.07
N ILE A 60 1.56 2.87 -11.63
CA ILE A 60 2.43 3.99 -11.25
C ILE A 60 2.25 4.36 -9.77
N ALA A 61 1.01 4.42 -9.29
CA ALA A 61 0.70 4.71 -7.90
C ALA A 61 1.22 3.61 -6.96
N GLY A 62 1.08 2.34 -7.34
CA GLY A 62 1.65 1.20 -6.61
C GLY A 62 3.18 1.28 -6.53
N ILE A 63 3.84 1.58 -7.66
CA ILE A 63 5.31 1.77 -7.71
C ILE A 63 5.72 2.97 -6.84
N MET A 64 5.02 4.11 -6.92
CA MET A 64 5.32 5.28 -6.08
C MET A 64 5.10 4.99 -4.60
N ALA A 65 4.07 4.24 -4.23
CA ALA A 65 3.81 3.85 -2.84
C ALA A 65 4.93 2.95 -2.33
N ALA A 66 5.30 1.91 -3.08
CA ALA A 66 6.42 1.04 -2.76
C ALA A 66 7.73 1.82 -2.65
N TYR A 67 8.00 2.74 -3.58
CA TYR A 67 9.19 3.59 -3.56
C TYR A 67 9.22 4.52 -2.34
N ARG A 68 8.08 5.13 -1.97
CA ARG A 68 7.97 5.95 -0.74
C ARG A 68 8.30 5.16 0.51
N LEU A 69 7.89 3.91 0.55
CA LEU A 69 8.10 3.01 1.69
C LEU A 69 9.54 2.56 1.81
N VAL A 70 10.14 2.11 0.71
CA VAL A 70 11.57 1.79 0.65
C VAL A 70 12.40 3.01 1.05
N LYS A 71 12.09 4.19 0.50
CA LYS A 71 12.79 5.44 0.85
C LYS A 71 12.63 5.81 2.34
N LYS A 72 11.49 5.52 2.96
CA LYS A 72 11.27 5.80 4.38
C LYS A 72 12.03 4.82 5.28
N HIS A 73 12.29 3.60 4.84
CA HIS A 73 13.09 2.61 5.59
C HIS A 73 14.60 2.68 5.31
N PHE A 74 15.02 3.13 4.13
CA PHE A 74 16.44 3.22 3.75
C PHE A 74 17.06 4.60 4.02
N LYS A 75 16.27 5.60 4.43
CA LYS A 75 16.78 6.93 4.78
C LYS A 75 16.88 7.16 6.29
N ASP A 76 16.88 6.08 7.07
CA ASP A 76 17.31 6.06 8.47
C ASP A 76 18.65 5.32 8.57
#